data_AF-A0A0A9W552-F1
#
_entry.id   AF-A0A0A9W552-F1
#
_cell.length_a   1.000
_cell.length_b   1.000
_cell.length_c   1.000
_cell.angle_alpha   90.00
_cell.angle_beta   90.00
_cell.angle_gamma   90.00
#
_symmetry.space_group_name_H-M   'P 1'
#
loop_
_entity.id
_entity.type
_entity.pdbx_description
1 polymer ?
#
loop_
_entity_poly.entity_id
_entity_poly.type
_entity_poly.pdbx_seq_one_letter_code
_entity_poly.pdbx_strand_id
1 'polypeptide(L)'
;MEMRCASLKKRTIKSLSLLIGGVGLIFVLYQLMMAQFMEETQNSKMDVHGIVHNRKIINLKRSRIVADSDGDYFLCDDGIRISNSKLNDDYCDCDDGSDEPDTEACSGVSYFECHVRFTKFKIPSGWVNDGICDCCDGSDERDSKSIGLIHLSMGVQKKMNHFLSPCPNTCPK
;
A
#
# COMPACT_ATOMS: atom_id res chain seq x y z
N MET A 1 41.16 -50.50 -31.29
CA MET A 1 40.24 -50.81 -30.19
C MET A 1 40.66 -49.99 -28.98
N GLU A 2 40.02 -48.83 -28.78
CA GLU A 2 38.83 -48.68 -27.92
C GLU A 2 39.20 -48.82 -26.44
N MET A 3 39.29 -47.70 -25.70
CA MET A 3 39.06 -47.59 -24.24
C MET A 3 39.71 -46.32 -23.62
N ARG A 4 39.36 -45.09 -24.05
CA ARG A 4 39.58 -43.88 -23.21
C ARG A 4 38.46 -42.82 -23.27
N CYS A 5 37.34 -43.08 -23.95
CA CYS A 5 36.25 -42.10 -24.11
C CYS A 5 35.13 -42.21 -23.05
N ALA A 6 34.97 -43.35 -22.37
CA ALA A 6 33.80 -43.60 -21.49
C ALA A 6 33.90 -42.98 -20.07
N SER A 7 35.11 -42.73 -19.55
CA SER A 7 35.32 -42.32 -18.15
C SER A 7 35.11 -40.81 -17.91
N LEU A 8 35.52 -39.97 -18.86
CA LEU A 8 35.36 -38.51 -18.79
C LEU A 8 33.89 -38.08 -18.91
N LYS A 9 33.12 -38.72 -19.81
CA LYS A 9 31.68 -38.48 -20.00
C LYS A 9 30.84 -38.84 -18.77
N LYS A 10 31.23 -39.88 -18.03
CA LYS A 10 30.53 -40.33 -16.81
C LYS A 10 30.79 -39.41 -15.61
N ARG A 11 31.97 -38.79 -15.53
CA ARG A 11 32.30 -37.79 -14.48
C ARG A 11 31.60 -36.45 -14.72
N THR A 12 31.53 -35.98 -15.98
CA THR A 12 30.81 -34.75 -16.33
C THR A 12 29.28 -34.89 -16.22
N ILE A 13 28.71 -36.05 -16.56
CA ILE A 13 27.27 -36.30 -16.33
C ILE A 13 26.95 -36.33 -14.83
N LYS A 14 27.79 -36.98 -14.00
CA LYS A 14 27.61 -36.99 -12.55
C LYS A 14 27.74 -35.60 -11.94
N SER A 15 28.68 -34.77 -12.39
CA SER A 15 28.81 -33.40 -11.90
C SER A 15 27.64 -32.51 -12.35
N LEU A 16 27.16 -32.68 -13.59
CA LEU A 16 26.01 -31.94 -14.10
C LEU A 16 24.70 -32.34 -13.40
N SER A 17 24.48 -33.63 -13.13
CA SER A 17 23.35 -34.10 -12.34
C SER A 17 23.39 -33.60 -10.90
N LEU A 18 24.57 -33.47 -10.29
CA LEU A 18 24.72 -32.87 -8.97
C LEU A 18 24.41 -31.37 -8.97
N LEU A 19 24.83 -30.65 -10.03
CA LEU A 19 24.53 -29.22 -10.17
C LEU A 19 23.04 -28.97 -10.41
N ILE A 20 22.40 -29.74 -11.29
CA ILE A 20 20.95 -29.64 -11.54
C ILE A 20 20.17 -29.99 -10.28
N GLY A 21 20.56 -31.05 -9.55
CA GLY A 21 19.96 -31.40 -8.26
C GLY A 21 20.14 -30.31 -7.20
N GLY A 22 21.32 -29.69 -7.14
CA GLY A 22 21.61 -28.57 -6.24
C GLY A 22 20.78 -27.33 -6.54
N VAL A 23 20.69 -26.92 -7.81
CA VAL A 23 19.86 -25.77 -8.23
C VAL A 23 18.38 -26.04 -8.00
N GLY A 24 17.91 -27.26 -8.27
CA GLY A 24 16.54 -27.67 -7.98
C GLY A 24 16.19 -27.60 -6.49
N LEU A 25 17.10 -28.07 -5.62
CA LEU A 25 16.92 -27.98 -4.17
C LEU A 25 16.87 -26.52 -3.69
N ILE A 26 17.76 -25.66 -4.21
CA ILE A 26 17.75 -24.23 -3.88
C ILE A 26 16.43 -23.57 -4.31
N PHE A 27 15.91 -23.90 -5.50
CA PHE A 27 14.63 -23.38 -5.96
C PHE A 27 13.48 -23.82 -5.05
N VAL A 28 13.43 -25.10 -4.66
CA VAL A 28 12.40 -25.61 -3.73
C VAL A 28 12.48 -24.94 -2.35
N LEU A 29 13.69 -24.76 -1.81
CA LEU A 29 13.89 -24.07 -0.54
C LEU A 29 13.49 -22.59 -0.61
N TYR A 30 13.76 -21.92 -1.74
CA TYR A 30 13.33 -20.55 -1.98
C TYR A 30 11.80 -20.44 -2.07
N GLN A 31 11.13 -21.36 -2.77
CA GLN A 31 9.67 -21.39 -2.84
C GLN A 31 9.03 -21.63 -1.46
N LEU A 32 9.63 -22.49 -0.62
CA LEU A 32 9.17 -22.70 0.76
C LEU A 32 9.37 -21.46 1.64
N MET A 33 10.50 -20.76 1.52
CA MET A 33 10.72 -19.50 2.24
C MET A 33 9.72 -18.41 1.80
N MET A 34 9.45 -18.30 0.49
CA MET A 34 8.48 -17.34 -0.02
C MET A 34 7.04 -17.69 0.40
N ALA A 35 6.70 -18.97 0.52
CA ALA A 35 5.42 -19.39 1.05
C ALA A 35 5.26 -19.06 2.54
N GLN A 36 6.32 -19.19 3.35
CA GLN A 36 6.30 -18.78 4.77
C GLN A 36 6.21 -17.25 4.93
N PHE A 37 6.83 -16.49 4.01
CA PHE A 37 6.74 -15.02 4.01
C PHE A 37 5.29 -14.52 3.80
N MET A 38 4.49 -15.23 3.01
CA MET A 38 3.06 -14.91 2.81
C MET A 38 2.22 -15.12 4.09
N GLU A 39 2.66 -15.97 5.02
CA GLU A 39 1.98 -16.21 6.30
C GLU A 39 2.26 -15.10 7.33
N GLU A 40 3.41 -14.44 7.23
CA GLU A 40 3.82 -13.38 8.17
C GLU A 40 3.23 -12.01 7.81
N THR A 41 2.84 -11.77 6.54
CA THR A 41 2.16 -10.52 6.12
C THR A 41 0.69 -10.43 6.52
N GLN A 42 0.07 -11.50 7.04
CA GLN A 42 -1.30 -11.44 7.57
C GLN A 42 -1.39 -11.08 9.06
N ASN A 43 -0.25 -10.91 9.75
CA ASN A 43 -0.24 -10.76 11.21
C ASN A 43 0.08 -9.35 11.74
N SER A 44 0.30 -8.37 10.86
CA SER A 44 0.24 -6.96 11.24
C SER A 44 -1.21 -6.48 11.22
N LYS A 45 -1.98 -6.96 12.20
CA LYS A 45 -3.23 -6.33 12.60
C LYS A 45 -2.90 -4.95 13.17
N MET A 46 -3.03 -3.91 12.36
CA MET A 46 -3.10 -2.55 12.86
C MET A 46 -4.41 -2.43 13.62
N ASP A 47 -4.35 -2.48 14.95
CA ASP A 47 -5.48 -2.23 15.84
C ASP A 47 -5.94 -0.78 15.64
N VAL A 48 -6.88 -0.57 14.72
CA VAL A 48 -7.69 0.64 14.72
C VAL A 48 -8.55 0.54 15.97
N HIS A 49 -8.19 1.35 16.96
CA HIS A 49 -8.97 1.56 18.17
C HIS A 49 -10.29 2.27 17.82
N GLY A 50 -11.20 1.55 17.18
CA GLY A 50 -12.59 1.94 17.01
C GLY A 50 -13.31 1.67 18.32
N ILE A 51 -13.65 2.74 19.03
CA ILE A 51 -14.37 2.70 20.30
C ILE A 51 -15.71 1.95 20.08
N VAL A 52 -15.77 0.69 20.51
CA VAL A 52 -17.03 -0.06 20.56
C VAL A 52 -17.86 0.48 21.71
N HIS A 53 -18.75 1.43 21.41
CA HIS A 53 -19.84 1.75 22.32
C HIS A 53 -21.00 0.78 22.11
N ASN A 54 -21.23 0.00 23.15
CA ASN A 54 -22.27 -0.99 23.32
C ASN A 54 -23.68 -0.42 23.03
N ARG A 55 -24.35 -1.02 22.05
CA ARG A 55 -25.81 -1.08 21.83
C ARG A 55 -26.61 0.21 22.13
N LYS A 56 -26.90 0.98 21.07
CA LYS A 56 -28.20 1.61 20.81
C LYS A 56 -28.23 2.06 19.35
N ILE A 57 -29.37 1.88 18.69
CA ILE A 57 -29.68 2.53 17.42
C ILE A 57 -29.67 4.05 17.71
N ILE A 58 -28.57 4.70 17.40
CA ILE A 58 -28.40 6.15 17.41
C ILE A 58 -27.71 6.47 16.08
N ASN A 59 -28.47 7.06 15.15
CA ASN A 59 -28.04 7.71 13.91
C ASN A 59 -26.51 7.75 13.65
N LEU A 60 -25.90 6.62 13.27
CA LEU A 60 -24.50 6.54 12.86
C LEU A 60 -24.45 6.65 11.34
N LYS A 61 -24.76 7.85 10.85
CA LYS A 61 -24.61 8.23 9.43
C LYS A 61 -23.13 8.42 9.03
N ARG A 62 -22.20 7.65 9.61
CA ARG A 62 -20.75 7.88 9.43
C ARG A 62 -19.81 6.70 9.63
N SER A 63 -20.31 5.47 9.76
CA SER A 63 -19.47 4.27 9.56
C SER A 63 -20.00 3.56 8.32
N ARG A 64 -19.29 3.67 7.20
CA ARG A 64 -19.61 2.97 5.94
C ARG A 64 -19.27 1.48 5.98
N ILE A 65 -18.58 1.05 7.03
CA ILE A 65 -18.32 -0.36 7.34
C ILE A 65 -19.56 -0.93 8.02
N VAL A 66 -20.11 -2.00 7.45
CA VAL A 66 -21.28 -2.71 7.93
C VAL A 66 -20.88 -4.12 8.35
N ALA A 67 -21.19 -4.47 9.60
CA ALA A 67 -20.94 -5.80 10.12
C ALA A 67 -21.96 -6.82 9.59
N ASP A 68 -21.48 -7.98 9.15
CA ASP A 68 -22.29 -9.08 8.60
C ASP A 68 -21.83 -10.43 9.18
N SER A 69 -22.71 -11.42 9.22
CA SER A 69 -22.39 -12.75 9.76
C SER A 69 -21.33 -13.49 8.94
N ASP A 70 -21.24 -13.18 7.65
CA ASP A 70 -20.28 -13.78 6.72
C ASP A 70 -18.99 -12.94 6.55
N GLY A 71 -18.88 -11.82 7.28
CA GLY A 71 -17.72 -10.93 7.27
C GLY A 71 -18.09 -9.46 6.98
N ASP A 72 -17.39 -8.55 7.65
CA ASP A 72 -17.60 -7.11 7.53
C ASP A 72 -17.34 -6.62 6.10
N TYR A 73 -18.17 -5.69 5.63
CA TYR A 73 -18.09 -5.14 4.28
C TYR A 73 -18.16 -3.61 4.30
N PHE A 74 -17.61 -3.00 3.26
CA PHE A 74 -17.76 -1.58 2.98
C PHE A 74 -18.78 -1.37 1.87
N LEU A 75 -19.66 -0.39 2.05
CA LEU A 75 -20.63 0.03 1.04
C LEU A 75 -20.14 1.33 0.40
N CYS A 76 -19.77 1.26 -0.87
CA CYS A 76 -19.42 2.40 -1.72
C CYS A 76 -20.60 3.38 -1.83
N ASP A 77 -20.38 4.66 -2.15
CA ASP A 77 -21.48 5.63 -2.30
C ASP A 77 -22.32 5.36 -3.56
N ASP A 78 -21.75 4.67 -4.57
CA ASP A 78 -22.44 4.12 -5.74
C ASP A 78 -23.30 2.86 -5.42
N GLY A 79 -23.18 2.31 -4.21
CA GLY A 79 -23.93 1.15 -3.73
C GLY A 79 -23.25 -0.21 -3.96
N ILE A 80 -22.03 -0.25 -4.51
CA ILE A 80 -21.24 -1.47 -4.63
C ILE A 80 -20.82 -1.94 -3.22
N ARG A 81 -20.90 -3.26 -2.99
CA ARG A 81 -20.45 -3.90 -1.74
C ARG A 81 -19.09 -4.55 -1.97
N ILE A 82 -18.10 -4.12 -1.20
CA ILE A 82 -16.73 -4.66 -1.21
C ILE A 82 -16.37 -5.20 0.18
N SER A 83 -15.34 -6.05 0.25
CA SER A 83 -14.81 -6.49 1.56
C SER A 83 -14.21 -5.31 2.30
N ASN A 84 -14.34 -5.25 3.63
CA ASN A 84 -13.70 -4.19 4.41
C ASN A 84 -12.16 -4.13 4.25
N SER A 85 -11.52 -5.23 3.83
CA SER A 85 -10.08 -5.24 3.57
C SER A 85 -9.66 -4.45 2.33
N LYS A 86 -10.63 -4.07 1.48
CA LYS A 86 -10.45 -3.31 0.23
C LYS A 86 -10.59 -1.80 0.43
N LEU A 87 -10.57 -1.33 1.67
CA LEU A 87 -10.69 0.09 1.98
C LEU A 87 -9.29 0.65 2.19
N ASN A 88 -8.90 1.65 1.39
CA ASN A 88 -7.56 2.22 1.36
C ASN A 88 -6.48 1.13 1.15
N ASP A 89 -6.70 0.24 0.18
CA ASP A 89 -5.77 -0.86 -0.13
C ASP A 89 -4.89 -0.61 -1.36
N ASP A 90 -4.85 0.65 -1.82
CA ASP A 90 -4.17 1.11 -3.03
C ASP A 90 -4.76 0.51 -4.33
N TYR A 91 -6.03 0.07 -4.29
CA TYR A 91 -6.75 -0.40 -5.47
C TYR A 91 -8.16 0.20 -5.56
N CYS A 92 -8.54 0.66 -6.76
CA CYS A 92 -9.86 1.27 -6.97
C CYS A 92 -10.91 0.19 -7.27
N ASP A 93 -11.68 -0.19 -6.25
CA ASP A 93 -12.76 -1.19 -6.33
C ASP A 93 -14.16 -0.57 -6.48
N CYS A 94 -14.41 0.65 -6.00
CA CYS A 94 -15.66 1.35 -6.25
C CYS A 94 -15.60 2.17 -7.55
N ASP A 95 -16.70 2.26 -8.31
CA ASP A 95 -16.75 3.08 -9.53
C ASP A 95 -16.69 4.59 -9.20
N ASP A 96 -17.16 4.96 -8.01
CA ASP A 96 -17.06 6.32 -7.47
C ASP A 96 -15.75 6.62 -6.71
N GLY A 97 -14.90 5.60 -6.53
CA GLY A 97 -13.65 5.66 -5.78
C GLY A 97 -13.79 6.02 -4.30
N SER A 98 -14.95 5.76 -3.69
CA SER A 98 -15.23 6.08 -2.28
C SER A 98 -14.51 5.18 -1.27
N ASP A 99 -13.93 4.07 -1.75
CA ASP A 99 -13.07 3.12 -1.05
C ASP A 99 -11.64 3.58 -0.85
N GLU A 100 -11.15 4.53 -1.66
CA GLU A 100 -9.77 5.01 -1.61
C GLU A 100 -9.68 6.51 -1.23
N PRO A 101 -10.18 6.93 -0.05
CA PRO A 101 -10.10 8.32 0.39
C PRO A 101 -8.71 8.76 0.90
N ASP A 102 -7.81 7.85 1.27
CA ASP A 102 -6.47 8.13 1.80
C ASP A 102 -5.34 7.60 0.89
N THR A 103 -5.64 7.21 -0.35
CA THR A 103 -4.64 6.69 -1.32
C THR A 103 -4.78 7.37 -2.69
N GLU A 104 -3.83 7.09 -3.58
CA GLU A 104 -3.82 7.60 -4.96
C GLU A 104 -4.62 6.75 -5.97
N ALA A 105 -5.17 5.60 -5.55
CA ALA A 105 -5.62 4.55 -6.45
C ALA A 105 -6.82 4.94 -7.33
N CYS A 106 -7.72 5.78 -6.83
CA CYS A 106 -8.90 6.23 -7.56
C CYS A 106 -8.74 7.61 -8.24
N SER A 107 -7.56 7.85 -8.82
CA SER A 107 -7.23 9.10 -9.51
C SER A 107 -8.24 9.42 -10.62
N GLY A 108 -8.86 10.60 -10.53
CA GLY A 108 -9.81 11.13 -11.52
C GLY A 108 -11.29 10.96 -11.17
N VAL A 109 -11.63 10.12 -10.19
CA VAL A 109 -13.01 9.94 -9.70
C VAL A 109 -13.15 10.32 -8.22
N SER A 110 -12.11 10.12 -7.41
CA SER A 110 -12.10 10.45 -5.99
C SER A 110 -11.28 11.71 -5.67
N TYR A 111 -11.43 12.20 -4.42
CA TYR A 111 -10.74 13.38 -3.92
C TYR A 111 -10.31 13.15 -2.47
N PHE A 112 -9.10 13.63 -2.14
CA PHE A 112 -8.63 13.71 -0.76
C PHE A 112 -9.05 15.03 -0.11
N GLU A 113 -9.43 14.99 1.16
CA GLU A 113 -9.89 16.17 1.90
C GLU A 113 -8.78 16.70 2.82
N CYS A 114 -8.10 17.77 2.37
CA CYS A 114 -7.14 18.49 3.19
C CYS A 114 -7.86 19.29 4.29
N HIS A 115 -7.32 19.23 5.50
CA HIS A 115 -7.88 19.93 6.66
C HIS A 115 -7.10 21.21 6.96
N VAL A 116 -7.80 22.34 7.03
CA VAL A 116 -7.22 23.65 7.37
C VAL A 116 -8.01 24.27 8.51
N ARG A 117 -7.64 23.95 9.75
CA ARG A 117 -8.31 24.44 10.97
C ARG A 117 -9.82 24.18 10.97
N PHE A 118 -10.61 25.19 10.59
CA PHE A 118 -12.07 25.19 10.59
C PHE A 118 -12.67 25.01 9.18
N THR A 119 -11.83 24.94 8.15
CA THR A 119 -12.22 24.76 6.76
C THR A 119 -11.59 23.51 6.18
N LYS A 120 -12.18 23.01 5.11
CA LYS A 120 -11.68 21.86 4.37
C LYS A 120 -11.66 22.19 2.89
N PHE A 121 -10.70 21.64 2.17
CA PHE A 121 -10.64 21.73 0.72
C PHE A 121 -10.24 20.38 0.14
N LYS A 122 -10.51 20.19 -1.14
CA LYS A 122 -10.29 18.92 -1.82
C LYS A 122 -9.14 19.02 -2.81
N ILE A 123 -8.30 18.00 -2.85
CA ILE A 123 -7.29 17.77 -3.88
C ILE A 123 -7.64 16.48 -4.65
N PRO A 124 -7.18 16.33 -5.90
CA PRO A 124 -7.27 15.04 -6.60
C PRO A 124 -6.59 13.93 -5.80
N SER A 125 -7.17 12.73 -5.77
CA SER A 125 -6.56 11.58 -5.08
C SER A 125 -5.16 11.22 -5.61
N GLY A 126 -4.91 11.41 -6.91
CA GLY A 126 -3.57 11.19 -7.49
C GLY A 126 -2.48 12.17 -7.03
N TRP A 127 -2.77 13.09 -6.11
CA TRP A 127 -1.78 13.95 -5.43
C TRP A 127 -1.51 13.47 -3.99
N VAL A 128 -2.17 12.40 -3.56
CA VAL A 128 -1.92 11.78 -2.26
C VAL A 128 -0.71 10.87 -2.40
N ASN A 129 0.26 11.02 -1.52
CA ASN A 129 1.49 10.24 -1.49
C ASN A 129 2.29 10.31 -2.82
N ASP A 130 2.25 11.43 -3.53
CA ASP A 130 2.99 11.64 -4.80
C ASP A 130 4.40 12.24 -4.57
N GLY A 131 4.71 12.59 -3.32
CA GLY A 131 5.97 13.16 -2.87
C GLY A 131 6.01 14.69 -2.83
N ILE A 132 4.91 15.36 -3.22
CA ILE A 132 4.72 16.80 -3.22
C ILE A 132 3.68 17.17 -2.15
N CYS A 133 3.94 18.22 -1.38
CA CYS A 133 3.03 18.67 -0.34
C CYS A 133 2.00 19.65 -0.90
N ASP A 134 0.76 19.22 -1.03
CA ASP A 134 -0.39 20.00 -1.45
C ASP A 134 -1.28 20.40 -0.27
N CYS A 135 -1.43 19.54 0.74
CA CYS A 135 -2.07 19.94 1.99
C CYS A 135 -1.11 20.78 2.86
N CYS A 136 -1.62 21.88 3.44
CA CYS A 136 -0.78 22.75 4.27
C CYS A 136 -0.24 22.08 5.54
N ASP A 137 -0.92 21.04 6.03
CA ASP A 137 -0.51 20.25 7.20
C ASP A 137 0.32 19.03 6.81
N GLY A 138 0.49 18.76 5.51
CA GLY A 138 1.20 17.60 4.97
C GLY A 138 0.44 16.28 5.12
N SER A 139 -0.87 16.34 5.33
CA SER A 139 -1.70 15.15 5.58
C SER A 139 -1.89 14.23 4.37
N ASP A 140 -1.57 14.72 3.18
CA ASP A 140 -1.54 14.04 1.89
C ASP A 140 -0.31 13.13 1.71
N GLU A 141 0.78 13.37 2.44
CA GLU A 141 2.08 12.73 2.20
C GLU A 141 2.52 11.81 3.36
N ARG A 142 1.58 11.03 3.91
CA ARG A 142 1.81 10.20 5.10
C ARG A 142 2.74 9.01 4.84
N ASP A 143 2.62 8.39 3.67
CA ASP A 143 3.33 7.16 3.30
C ASP A 143 4.51 7.42 2.36
N SER A 144 4.57 8.62 1.76
CA SER A 144 5.70 9.09 0.97
C SER A 144 6.98 9.18 1.80
N LYS A 145 7.81 8.14 1.72
CA LYS A 145 9.22 8.22 2.17
C LYS A 145 9.93 9.24 1.29
N SER A 146 10.55 10.23 1.93
CA SER A 146 11.29 11.34 1.30
C SER A 146 11.90 10.92 -0.03
N ILE A 147 11.50 11.58 -1.14
CA ILE A 147 12.01 11.29 -2.48
C ILE A 147 13.54 11.29 -2.42
N GLY A 148 14.14 10.11 -2.33
CA GLY A 148 15.54 9.92 -1.93
C GLY A 148 16.56 10.43 -2.95
N LEU A 149 16.11 11.12 -3.99
CA LEU A 149 16.89 11.57 -5.13
C LEU A 149 17.12 13.08 -5.13
N ILE A 150 16.27 13.87 -4.45
CA ILE A 150 16.33 15.33 -4.47
C ILE A 150 16.01 15.90 -3.08
N HIS A 151 17.07 16.16 -2.29
CA HIS A 151 16.93 16.88 -1.02
C HIS A 151 17.16 18.39 -1.26
N LEU A 152 16.09 19.12 -1.55
CA LEU A 152 16.15 20.58 -1.67
C LEU A 152 16.21 21.20 -0.27
N SER A 153 16.98 22.29 -0.14
CA SER A 153 16.94 23.05 1.10
C SER A 153 15.58 23.75 1.25
N MET A 154 15.11 23.88 2.48
CA MET A 154 13.89 24.63 2.79
C MET A 154 13.88 26.06 2.23
N GLY A 155 15.05 26.69 2.08
CA GLY A 155 15.16 28.00 1.44
C GLY A 155 14.82 27.97 -0.05
N VAL A 156 15.22 26.92 -0.77
CA VAL A 156 14.88 26.73 -2.18
C VAL A 156 13.40 26.39 -2.34
N GLN A 157 12.89 25.45 -1.54
CA GLN A 157 11.47 25.09 -1.55
C GLN A 157 10.56 26.30 -1.29
N LYS A 158 10.88 27.13 -0.29
CA LYS A 158 10.16 28.38 -0.03
C LYS A 158 10.18 29.36 -1.21
N LYS A 159 11.30 29.41 -1.94
CA LYS A 159 11.43 30.29 -3.12
C LYS A 159 10.59 29.78 -4.30
N MET A 160 10.44 28.46 -4.43
CA MET A 160 9.61 27.84 -5.46
C MET A 160 8.14 27.77 -5.07
N ASN A 161 7.81 27.96 -3.78
CA ASN A 161 6.46 27.75 -3.24
C ASN A 161 5.92 26.33 -3.50
N HIS A 162 6.82 25.34 -3.49
CA HIS A 162 6.51 23.93 -3.57
C HIS A 162 7.35 23.21 -2.53
N PHE A 163 6.74 22.30 -1.77
CA PHE A 163 7.42 21.50 -0.77
C PHE A 163 7.39 20.04 -1.17
N LEU A 164 8.48 19.33 -0.90
CA LEU A 164 8.57 17.88 -1.08
C LEU A 164 8.45 17.21 0.29
N SER A 165 7.96 15.97 0.30
CA SER A 165 7.95 15.15 1.51
C SER A 165 9.39 14.96 2.07
N PRO A 166 9.62 15.13 3.40
CA PRO A 166 8.63 15.31 4.46
C PRO A 166 8.06 16.72 4.54
N CYS A 167 6.74 16.83 4.64
CA CYS A 167 6.03 18.09 4.52
C CYS A 167 6.16 19.00 5.75
N PRO A 168 6.48 20.29 5.56
CA PRO A 168 6.40 21.27 6.63
C PRO A 168 4.96 21.72 6.85
N ASN A 169 4.57 21.91 8.12
CA ASN A 169 3.28 22.54 8.41
C ASN A 169 3.34 24.04 8.06
N THR A 170 2.57 24.42 7.04
CA THR A 170 2.44 25.77 6.50
C THR A 170 1.03 26.35 6.71
N CYS A 171 0.18 25.65 7.47
CA CYS A 171 -1.19 26.09 7.67
C CYS A 171 -1.26 27.48 8.33
N PRO A 172 -2.23 28.33 7.91
CA PRO A 172 -2.42 29.64 8.50
C PRO A 172 -2.56 29.58 10.01
N LYS A 173 -1.97 30.56 10.71
CA LYS A 173 -2.12 30.74 12.16
C LYS A 173 -3.34 31.58 12.54
#